data_AF-A0A4Q3Y5V8-F1
#
_entry.id   AF-A0A4Q3Y5V8-F1
#
_cell.length_a   1.000
_cell.length_b   1.000
_cell.length_c   1.000
_cell.angle_alpha   90.00
_cell.angle_beta   90.00
_cell.angle_gamma   90.00
#
_symmetry.space_group_name_H-M   'P 1'
#
loop_
_entity.id
_entity.type
_entity.pdbx_description
1 polymer ?
#
loop_
_entity_poly.entity_id
_entity_poly.type
_entity_poly.pdbx_seq_one_letter_code
_entity_poly.pdbx_strand_id
1 'polypeptide(L)'
;MTQFVRWVPYQFGQNAVNAGFISHNGSALWIFDLTQTYRPGGRIQNGAVLIAYDLDQTAITNITTVMQIDFENEAFEGEGKHPQHVICKANEPGARGVGIGRQKTTNYHVTARFATKREVAKALSVPGVKVSEREVDNKYRPPGGWP
;
A
#
# COMPACT_ATOMS: atom_id res chain seq x y z
N MET A 1 10.69 7.17 8.45
CA MET A 1 10.97 6.41 7.21
C MET A 1 9.68 5.67 6.87
N THR A 2 9.19 5.80 5.63
CA THR A 2 7.88 5.27 5.22
C THR A 2 7.89 3.75 5.16
N GLN A 3 6.92 3.14 5.83
CA GLN A 3 6.80 1.68 5.94
C GLN A 3 5.83 1.12 4.91
N PHE A 4 4.69 1.79 4.69
CA PHE A 4 3.61 1.27 3.86
C PHE A 4 3.47 2.03 2.55
N VAL A 5 3.22 1.28 1.48
CA VAL A 5 3.09 1.79 0.12
C VAL A 5 1.97 1.08 -0.64
N ARG A 6 1.55 1.64 -1.77
CA ARG A 6 0.61 1.02 -2.71
C ARG A 6 0.94 1.37 -4.15
N TRP A 7 0.84 0.40 -5.05
CA TRP A 7 0.84 0.65 -6.49
C TRP A 7 -0.52 1.15 -6.95
N VAL A 8 -0.53 2.26 -7.69
CA VAL A 8 -1.73 2.91 -8.22
C VAL A 8 -1.55 3.16 -9.72
N PRO A 9 -2.50 2.79 -10.58
CA PRO A 9 -2.41 3.08 -12.01
C PRO A 9 -2.10 4.56 -12.28
N TYR A 10 -1.22 4.83 -13.25
CA TYR A 10 -0.67 6.17 -13.50
C TYR A 10 -1.73 7.27 -13.53
N GLN A 11 -2.82 7.03 -14.27
CA GLN A 11 -3.92 7.98 -14.45
C GLN A 11 -4.64 8.37 -13.14
N PHE A 12 -4.48 7.57 -12.08
CA PHE A 12 -5.07 7.82 -10.77
C PHE A 12 -4.05 8.23 -9.70
N GLY A 13 -2.75 8.29 -10.04
CA GLY A 13 -1.68 8.54 -9.08
C GLY A 13 -1.85 9.86 -8.32
N GLN A 14 -2.11 10.97 -9.03
CA GLN A 14 -2.31 12.26 -8.40
C GLN A 14 -3.57 12.29 -7.52
N ASN A 15 -4.65 11.66 -7.98
CA ASN A 15 -5.89 11.56 -7.22
C ASN A 15 -5.68 10.74 -5.93
N ALA A 16 -4.87 9.68 -5.99
CA ALA A 16 -4.54 8.88 -4.82
C ALA A 16 -3.67 9.64 -3.81
N VAL A 17 -2.72 10.46 -4.27
CA VAL A 17 -1.95 11.36 -3.39
C VAL A 17 -2.90 12.33 -2.69
N ASN A 18 -3.80 12.97 -3.44
CA ASN A 18 -4.73 13.96 -2.89
C ASN A 18 -5.78 13.33 -1.94
N ALA A 19 -6.23 12.12 -2.25
CA ALA A 19 -7.21 11.39 -1.43
C ALA A 19 -6.60 10.78 -0.17
N GLY A 20 -5.27 10.65 -0.12
CA GLY A 20 -4.57 10.04 0.99
C GLY A 20 -4.83 8.54 1.07
N PHE A 21 -5.23 8.11 2.25
CA PHE A 21 -5.56 6.74 2.62
C PHE A 21 -7.05 6.42 2.43
N ILE A 22 -7.65 6.88 1.33
CA ILE A 22 -9.07 6.67 1.02
C ILE A 22 -9.19 6.00 -0.36
N SER A 23 -9.85 4.83 -0.41
CA SER A 23 -10.18 4.14 -1.66
C SER A 23 -11.43 4.71 -2.33
N HIS A 24 -11.51 4.61 -3.66
CA HIS A 24 -12.55 5.22 -4.48
C HIS A 24 -13.78 4.34 -4.73
N ASN A 25 -13.76 3.06 -4.33
CA ASN A 25 -14.76 2.06 -4.73
C ASN A 25 -15.41 1.32 -3.55
N GLY A 26 -15.35 1.86 -2.34
CA GLY A 26 -16.03 1.24 -1.20
C GLY A 26 -15.37 -0.05 -0.67
N SER A 27 -14.22 -0.47 -1.23
CA SER A 27 -13.54 -1.71 -0.86
C SER A 27 -12.43 -1.47 0.18
N ALA A 28 -11.76 -2.55 0.56
CA ALA A 28 -10.52 -2.40 1.31
C ALA A 28 -9.45 -1.72 0.45
N LEU A 29 -8.59 -0.94 1.10
CA LEU A 29 -7.41 -0.35 0.48
C LEU A 29 -6.23 -1.26 0.78
N TRP A 30 -5.70 -1.91 -0.26
CA TRP A 30 -4.52 -2.75 -0.12
C TRP A 30 -3.24 -1.92 -0.14
N ILE A 31 -2.46 -2.06 0.94
CA ILE A 31 -1.09 -1.57 1.07
C ILE A 31 -0.15 -2.73 1.38
N PHE A 32 1.15 -2.47 1.21
CA PHE A 32 2.18 -3.40 1.62
C PHE A 32 3.34 -2.72 2.34
N ASP A 33 3.92 -3.46 3.28
CA ASP A 33 5.07 -3.04 4.09
C ASP A 33 6.40 -3.31 3.36
N LEU A 34 7.19 -2.25 3.14
CA LEU A 34 8.51 -2.33 2.51
C LEU A 34 9.55 -3.08 3.36
N THR A 35 9.35 -3.22 4.66
CA THR A 35 10.24 -3.96 5.57
C THR A 35 9.98 -5.47 5.54
N GLN A 36 8.83 -5.89 5.01
CA GLN A 36 8.46 -7.29 4.83
C GLN A 36 8.82 -7.80 3.43
N THR A 37 8.66 -9.09 3.19
CA THR A 37 9.03 -9.74 1.92
C THR A 37 7.95 -9.66 0.85
N TYR A 38 6.67 -9.47 1.21
CA TYR A 38 5.59 -9.41 0.24
C TYR A 38 5.74 -8.23 -0.72
N ARG A 39 5.61 -8.51 -2.02
CA ARG A 39 5.52 -7.52 -3.09
C ARG A 39 4.38 -7.90 -4.04
N PRO A 40 3.50 -6.95 -4.41
CA PRO A 40 2.45 -7.22 -5.40
C PRO A 40 3.03 -7.69 -6.73
N GLY A 41 2.41 -8.65 -7.40
CA GLY A 41 2.91 -9.17 -8.69
C GLY A 41 2.89 -8.15 -9.83
N GLY A 42 3.62 -8.44 -10.92
CA GLY A 42 3.83 -7.50 -12.03
C GLY A 42 2.57 -6.96 -12.71
N ARG A 43 1.44 -7.68 -12.64
CA ARG A 43 0.13 -7.19 -13.13
C ARG A 43 -0.37 -5.94 -12.39
N ILE A 44 0.00 -5.78 -11.12
CA ILE A 44 -0.37 -4.63 -10.28
C ILE A 44 0.63 -3.48 -10.48
N GLN A 45 1.91 -3.80 -10.73
CA GLN A 45 2.99 -2.83 -10.83
C GLN A 45 3.09 -2.17 -12.22
N ASN A 46 2.81 -2.93 -13.29
CA ASN A 46 2.95 -2.43 -14.66
C ASN A 46 1.93 -1.33 -14.96
N GLY A 47 2.40 -0.20 -15.46
CA GLY A 47 1.53 0.96 -15.72
C GLY A 47 1.05 1.66 -14.45
N ALA A 48 1.76 1.48 -13.32
CA ALA A 48 1.45 2.11 -12.04
C ALA A 48 2.60 2.97 -11.52
N VAL A 49 2.24 3.92 -10.65
CA VAL A 49 3.15 4.66 -9.78
C VAL A 49 3.03 4.13 -8.36
N LEU A 50 4.11 4.24 -7.59
CA LEU A 50 4.09 3.88 -6.18
C LEU A 50 3.72 5.10 -5.33
N ILE A 51 2.70 4.93 -4.51
CA ILE A 51 2.29 5.91 -3.50
C ILE A 51 2.83 5.45 -2.14
N ALA A 52 3.50 6.36 -1.44
CA ALA A 52 4.03 6.17 -0.11
C ALA A 52 3.15 6.89 0.92
N TYR A 53 2.96 6.23 2.07
CA TYR A 53 2.16 6.75 3.17
C TYR A 53 3.05 7.06 4.37
N ASP A 54 3.23 8.34 4.65
CA ASP A 54 3.88 8.81 5.86
C ASP A 54 2.87 8.73 7.01
N LEU A 55 3.16 7.85 7.96
CA LEU A 55 2.26 7.47 9.05
C LEU A 55 2.82 7.95 10.39
N ASP A 56 1.93 8.40 11.28
CA ASP A 56 2.25 8.48 12.70
C ASP A 56 2.03 7.13 13.42
N GLN A 57 2.32 7.10 14.72
CA GLN A 57 2.17 5.88 15.53
C GLN A 57 0.71 5.39 15.64
N THR A 58 -0.27 6.29 15.60
CA THR A 58 -1.69 5.95 15.62
C THR A 58 -2.08 5.23 14.33
N ALA A 59 -1.67 5.75 13.18
CA ALA A 59 -1.90 5.09 11.90
C ALA A 59 -1.20 3.73 11.81
N ILE A 60 0.05 3.63 12.27
CA ILE A 60 0.78 2.35 12.32
C ILE A 60 0.00 1.33 13.14
N THR A 61 -0.44 1.71 14.34
CA THR A 61 -1.21 0.82 15.23
C THR A 61 -2.51 0.38 14.54
N ASN A 62 -3.28 1.32 13.99
CA ASN A 62 -4.53 1.03 13.29
C ASN A 62 -4.34 0.05 12.11
N ILE A 63 -3.22 0.14 11.38
CA ILE A 63 -2.92 -0.75 10.25
C ILE A 63 -2.36 -2.10 10.71
N THR A 64 -1.61 -2.16 11.81
CA THR A 64 -0.78 -3.33 12.13
C THR A 64 -1.28 -4.20 13.26
N THR A 65 -2.26 -3.74 14.06
CA THR A 65 -2.70 -4.50 15.25
C THR A 65 -4.21 -4.54 15.45
N VAL A 66 -4.97 -3.53 15.00
CA VAL A 66 -6.35 -3.39 15.47
C VAL A 66 -7.37 -4.08 14.56
N MET A 67 -8.26 -4.89 15.16
CA MET A 67 -9.37 -5.58 14.49
C MET A 67 -8.89 -6.34 13.24
N GLN A 68 -8.05 -7.36 13.43
CA GLN A 68 -7.50 -8.13 12.32
C GLN A 68 -8.40 -9.30 11.95
N ILE A 69 -8.54 -9.54 10.65
CA ILE A 69 -9.13 -10.76 10.11
C ILE A 69 -8.19 -11.35 9.07
N ASP A 70 -7.94 -12.65 9.16
CA ASP A 70 -7.17 -13.36 8.15
C ASP A 70 -8.03 -13.57 6.90
N PHE A 71 -7.47 -13.26 5.74
CA PHE A 71 -8.08 -13.51 4.43
C PHE A 71 -8.39 -14.99 4.21
N GLU A 72 -7.59 -15.89 4.80
CA GLU A 72 -7.79 -17.34 4.70
C GLU A 72 -8.78 -17.88 5.75
N ASN A 73 -9.32 -17.03 6.63
CA ASN A 73 -10.31 -17.43 7.62
C ASN A 73 -11.66 -17.76 6.96
N GLU A 74 -12.33 -18.83 7.40
CA GLU A 74 -13.66 -19.22 6.90
C GLU A 74 -14.73 -18.13 7.11
N ALA A 75 -14.57 -17.27 8.11
CA ALA A 75 -15.44 -16.11 8.37
C ALA A 75 -15.15 -14.90 7.46
N PHE A 76 -14.15 -14.98 6.57
CA PHE A 76 -13.86 -13.91 5.62
C PHE A 76 -14.86 -13.90 4.45
N GLU A 77 -15.95 -13.15 4.62
CA GLU A 77 -17.00 -12.97 3.60
C GLU A 77 -16.65 -11.94 2.50
N GLY A 78 -15.37 -11.62 2.31
CA GLY A 78 -14.90 -10.63 1.32
C GLY A 78 -14.68 -9.22 1.89
N GLU A 79 -13.92 -8.41 1.16
CA GLU A 79 -13.39 -7.11 1.64
C GLU A 79 -14.47 -6.12 2.11
N GLY A 80 -15.61 -6.08 1.41
CA GLY A 80 -16.71 -5.17 1.72
C GLY A 80 -17.49 -5.53 2.98
N LYS A 81 -17.37 -6.78 3.46
CA LYS A 81 -18.06 -7.27 4.67
C LYS A 81 -17.32 -6.97 5.96
N HIS A 82 -16.08 -6.49 5.85
CA HIS A 82 -15.19 -6.23 6.98
C HIS A 82 -14.73 -4.77 7.05
N PRO A 83 -15.66 -3.78 7.06
CA PRO A 83 -15.30 -2.37 6.94
C PRO A 83 -14.46 -1.84 8.11
N GLN A 84 -14.56 -2.45 9.30
CA GLN A 84 -13.82 -2.04 10.49
C GLN A 84 -12.54 -2.85 10.73
N HIS A 85 -12.25 -3.84 9.88
CA HIS A 85 -11.09 -4.70 10.07
C HIS A 85 -9.91 -4.30 9.19
N VAL A 86 -8.74 -4.74 9.60
CA VAL A 86 -7.58 -4.90 8.73
C VAL A 86 -7.52 -6.36 8.30
N ILE A 87 -7.58 -6.57 7.00
CA ILE A 87 -7.45 -7.87 6.36
C ILE A 87 -5.96 -8.16 6.24
N CYS A 88 -5.49 -9.21 6.90
CA CYS A 88 -4.14 -9.72 6.73
C CYS A 88 -4.18 -11.01 5.90
N LYS A 89 -3.03 -11.39 5.38
CA LYS A 89 -2.82 -12.68 4.72
C LYS A 89 -1.65 -13.35 5.40
N ALA A 90 -1.88 -14.45 6.12
CA ALA A 90 -0.81 -15.12 6.85
C ALA A 90 0.32 -15.60 5.92
N ASN A 91 -0.03 -16.05 4.71
CA ASN A 91 0.91 -16.49 3.67
C ASN A 91 1.62 -15.34 2.92
N GLU A 92 1.15 -14.09 3.05
CA GLU A 92 1.75 -12.90 2.43
C GLU A 92 2.07 -11.82 3.49
N PRO A 93 3.07 -12.05 4.39
CA PRO A 93 3.42 -11.11 5.43
C PRO A 93 3.77 -9.74 4.88
N GLY A 94 3.09 -8.71 5.40
CA GLY A 94 3.23 -7.33 4.95
C GLY A 94 2.11 -6.86 4.03
N ALA A 95 1.30 -7.75 3.44
CA ALA A 95 0.05 -7.36 2.78
C ALA A 95 -1.01 -6.97 3.82
N ARG A 96 -1.65 -5.81 3.64
CA ARG A 96 -2.73 -5.34 4.50
C ARG A 96 -3.84 -4.72 3.66
N GLY A 97 -5.05 -5.26 3.78
CA GLY A 97 -6.27 -4.69 3.21
C GLY A 97 -7.00 -3.90 4.29
N VAL A 98 -6.96 -2.58 4.24
CA VAL A 98 -7.59 -1.75 5.27
C VAL A 98 -9.05 -1.51 4.92
N GLY A 99 -9.99 -1.97 5.74
CA GLY A 99 -11.43 -1.80 5.52
C GLY A 99 -11.84 -0.32 5.46
N ILE A 100 -12.94 -0.01 4.74
CA ILE A 100 -13.35 1.38 4.47
C ILE A 100 -13.63 2.22 5.72
N GLY A 101 -14.20 1.62 6.77
CA GLY A 101 -14.41 2.29 8.05
C GLY A 101 -13.08 2.71 8.68
N ARG A 102 -12.07 1.83 8.60
CA ARG A 102 -10.72 2.10 9.09
C ARG A 102 -9.93 3.07 8.26
N GLN A 103 -10.12 3.05 6.94
CA GLN A 103 -9.50 4.02 6.04
C GLN A 103 -9.81 5.44 6.51
N LYS A 104 -11.09 5.75 6.76
CA LYS A 104 -11.53 7.09 7.18
C LYS A 104 -10.85 7.55 8.48
N THR A 105 -10.82 6.71 9.51
CA THR A 105 -10.20 7.08 10.80
C THR A 105 -8.68 7.14 10.72
N THR A 106 -8.07 6.26 9.92
CA THR A 106 -6.61 6.22 9.76
C THR A 106 -6.13 7.41 8.93
N ASN A 107 -6.90 7.85 7.95
CA ASN A 107 -6.51 8.90 7.02
C ASN A 107 -6.13 10.24 7.68
N TYR A 108 -6.72 10.57 8.84
CA TYR A 108 -6.35 11.78 9.60
C TYR A 108 -4.90 11.78 10.09
N HIS A 109 -4.26 10.61 10.11
CA HIS A 109 -2.92 10.34 10.62
C HIS A 109 -1.95 9.92 9.50
N VAL A 110 -2.34 10.16 8.25
CA VAL A 110 -1.58 9.75 7.07
C VAL A 110 -1.42 10.92 6.11
N THR A 111 -0.19 11.13 5.66
CA THR A 111 0.10 11.93 4.46
C THR A 111 0.48 10.98 3.34
N ALA A 112 -0.20 11.07 2.19
CA ALA A 112 0.20 10.35 1.00
C ALA A 112 1.09 11.23 0.11
N ARG A 113 2.07 10.60 -0.53
CA ARG A 113 2.95 11.24 -1.51
C ARG A 113 3.39 10.22 -2.56
N PHE A 114 3.93 10.70 -3.67
CA PHE A 114 4.67 9.81 -4.55
C PHE A 114 5.89 9.23 -3.81
N ALA A 115 6.16 7.96 -4.04
CA ALA A 115 7.33 7.31 -3.49
C ALA A 115 8.61 7.85 -4.16
N THR A 116 9.69 7.92 -3.38
CA THR A 116 11.03 8.22 -3.88
C THR A 116 11.52 7.09 -4.79
N LYS A 117 12.53 7.39 -5.63
CA LYS A 117 13.15 6.37 -6.49
C LYS A 117 13.70 5.17 -5.68
N ARG A 118 14.21 5.45 -4.47
CA ARG A 118 14.69 4.45 -3.50
C ARG A 118 13.58 3.53 -3.00
N GLU A 119 12.43 4.09 -2.66
CA GLU A 119 11.28 3.31 -2.21
C GLU A 119 10.73 2.43 -3.34
N VAL A 120 10.71 2.95 -4.57
CA VAL A 120 10.36 2.15 -5.76
C VAL A 120 11.33 0.99 -5.96
N ALA A 121 12.65 1.23 -5.88
CA ALA A 121 13.65 0.15 -5.97
C ALA A 121 13.42 -0.95 -4.93
N LYS A 122 13.10 -0.58 -3.69
CA LYS A 122 12.74 -1.53 -2.62
C LYS A 122 11.43 -2.28 -2.90
N ALA A 123 10.44 -1.60 -3.48
CA ALA A 123 9.15 -2.21 -3.86
C ALA A 123 9.26 -3.16 -5.05
N LEU A 124 10.26 -2.99 -5.91
CA LEU A 124 10.54 -3.89 -7.03
C LEU A 124 11.46 -5.05 -6.63
N SER A 125 12.18 -4.92 -5.51
CA SER A 125 13.04 -5.99 -4.99
C SER A 125 12.20 -7.09 -4.36
N VAL A 126 12.39 -8.32 -4.83
CA VAL A 126 11.73 -9.54 -4.35
C VAL A 126 12.78 -10.51 -3.80
N PRO A 127 12.41 -11.56 -3.03
CA PRO A 127 13.37 -12.56 -2.57
C PRO A 127 14.23 -13.10 -3.74
N GLY A 128 15.55 -12.99 -3.62
CA GLY A 128 16.51 -13.40 -4.66
C GLY A 128 16.82 -12.36 -5.75
N VAL A 129 16.07 -11.25 -5.83
CA VAL A 129 16.29 -10.19 -6.83
C VAL A 129 16.32 -8.83 -6.13
N LYS A 130 17.49 -8.19 -6.11
CA LYS A 130 17.64 -6.82 -5.61
C LYS A 130 17.70 -5.85 -6.77
N VAL A 131 16.87 -4.81 -6.71
CA VAL A 131 16.85 -3.70 -7.67
C VAL A 131 17.46 -2.48 -7.00
N SER A 132 18.48 -1.89 -7.62
CA SER A 132 19.06 -0.61 -7.19
C SER A 132 18.30 0.58 -7.78
N GLU A 133 18.51 1.78 -7.22
CA GLU A 133 17.90 3.02 -7.73
C GLU A 133 18.29 3.34 -9.18
N ARG A 134 19.44 2.84 -9.65
CA ARG A 134 19.91 3.05 -11.03
C ARG A 134 19.16 2.16 -12.01
N GLU A 135 18.67 1.01 -11.56
CA GLU A 135 17.95 0.02 -12.36
C GLU A 135 16.44 0.28 -12.41
N VAL A 136 15.93 1.22 -11.59
CA VAL A 136 14.52 1.63 -11.66
C VAL A 136 14.26 2.36 -12.97
N ASP A 137 13.47 1.70 -13.82
CA ASP A 137 12.98 2.20 -15.10
C ASP A 137 12.15 3.49 -14.93
N ASN A 138 12.29 4.41 -15.88
CA ASN A 138 11.52 5.66 -15.94
C ASN A 138 10.01 5.44 -16.06
N LYS A 139 9.56 4.24 -16.48
CA LYS A 139 8.14 3.88 -16.49
C LYS A 139 7.48 3.87 -15.11
N TYR A 140 8.25 4.00 -14.00
CA TYR A 140 7.72 4.15 -12.65
C TYR A 140 7.84 5.58 -12.10
N ARG A 141 8.39 6.51 -12.91
CA ARG A 141 8.60 7.91 -12.53
C ARG A 141 7.28 8.66 -12.37
N PRO A 142 7.05 9.36 -11.25
CA PRO A 142 5.83 10.16 -11.05
C PRO A 142 5.68 11.31 -12.06
N PRO A 143 4.46 11.85 -12.27
CA PRO A 143 4.18 12.94 -13.21
C PRO A 143 4.97 14.26 -12.98
N GLY A 144 5.51 14.49 -11.78
CA GLY A 144 6.37 15.64 -11.46
C GLY A 144 7.87 15.32 -11.38
N GLY A 145 8.26 14.08 -11.69
CA GLY A 145 9.60 13.58 -11.44
C GLY A 145 9.76 12.87 -10.08
N TRP A 146 10.98 12.49 -9.77
CA TRP A 146 11.31 11.83 -8.52
C TRP A 146 11.34 12.88 -7.39
N PRO A 147 10.60 12.69 -6.29
CA PRO A 147 10.76 13.46 -5.06
C PRO A 147 12.15 13.24 -4.42
#